data_AF-A0A4Q8XY12-F1
#
_entry.id   AF-A0A4Q8XY12-F1
#
_cell.length_a   1.000
_cell.length_b   1.000
_cell.length_c   1.000
_cell.angle_alpha   90.00
_cell.angle_beta   90.00
_cell.angle_gamma   90.00
#
_symmetry.space_group_name_H-M   'P 1'
#
loop_
_entity.id
_entity.type
_entity.pdbx_description
1 polymer ?
#
loop_
_entity_poly.entity_id
_entity_poly.type
_entity_poly.pdbx_seq_one_letter_code
_entity_poly.pdbx_strand_id
1 'polypeptide(L)'
;MMNAISLALTKPMGGAPAIPPPWVPDPNRYMPAATGTRWPAGFTQTYAAGLNYQCSKLFFGSPDYPTNDFLIPFVGFGCTEGGLAPQETILPNADILIDEVFFIHPNGTEYPVLFGGNAAATVTASTGIVYGQVTLPSALPAWSVFGIRTVWHGTVGQTYIGGYRCQRHRNEKYWAATDLASVQALALANGASTPARDTFYNTVGNESNSQPLAYGPAMVLAKGWDGRPVPMVLSDSLIERQEIAATADARRNMGMWLRWLDVRDPLWGSIIPLVMGVPGSKSVQELATSATKRWAMIDAIRDTYNGGKNIWTFVLDQSGRNDNSATASTWSNAKLGLVDRVKTRYGAGIHVVGVTIIPTMTSSSDSGRTVAGYTVPALWTTTLATVNNTIKASSRYAKVIDQLLAFTADTDPTKSPAAEMFPLGNVVGHPGNQDGVTTWDTIKLPASVPNGTRIMFEYQPGLWTSRTTYDRVDNGDGTADYKVIEVFATNVQDNAALLAHGMNLDVSSYVHPVLQGVLRFVSRLPQSEKLKFYP
;
A
#
# COMPACT_ATOMS: atom_id res chain seq x y z
N MET A 1 13.73 -31.94 8.05
CA MET A 1 15.00 -31.54 7.40
C MET A 1 14.70 -31.31 5.92
N MET A 2 14.51 -30.05 5.51
CA MET A 2 14.18 -29.71 4.12
C MET A 2 15.47 -29.41 3.35
N ASN A 3 15.66 -30.12 2.23
CA ASN A 3 16.65 -29.75 1.23
C ASN A 3 16.15 -28.53 0.46
N ALA A 4 16.80 -27.39 0.70
CA ALA A 4 16.66 -26.20 -0.11
C ALA A 4 17.30 -26.43 -1.48
N ILE A 5 16.48 -26.58 -2.54
CA ILE A 5 16.96 -26.42 -3.91
C ILE A 5 17.08 -24.92 -4.15
N SER A 6 18.26 -24.39 -3.81
CA SER A 6 18.72 -23.08 -4.26
C SER A 6 18.88 -23.12 -5.78
N LEU A 7 17.91 -22.56 -6.52
CA LEU A 7 18.16 -22.15 -7.90
C LEU A 7 19.18 -21.00 -7.83
N ALA A 8 20.45 -21.35 -7.98
CA ALA A 8 21.53 -20.40 -8.16
C ALA A 8 21.29 -19.64 -9.47
N LEU A 9 20.69 -18.45 -9.37
CA LEU A 9 20.86 -17.43 -10.40
C LEU A 9 22.36 -17.13 -10.46
N THR A 10 22.98 -17.45 -11.59
CA THR A 10 24.34 -17.04 -11.90
C THR A 10 24.42 -15.52 -11.85
N LYS A 11 24.90 -14.98 -10.71
CA LYS A 11 25.37 -13.60 -10.63
C LYS A 11 26.44 -13.43 -11.73
N PRO A 12 26.39 -12.38 -12.57
CA PRO A 12 27.57 -12.02 -13.33
C PRO A 12 28.68 -11.68 -12.33
N MET A 13 29.67 -12.57 -12.25
CA MET A 13 30.92 -12.34 -11.54
C MET A 13 31.69 -11.22 -12.24
N GLY A 14 32.10 -10.19 -11.51
CA GLY A 14 33.08 -9.22 -11.98
C GLY A 14 32.67 -7.75 -11.85
N GLY A 15 32.33 -7.30 -10.64
CA GLY A 15 32.27 -5.88 -10.30
C GLY A 15 32.59 -5.74 -8.82
N ALA A 16 33.35 -4.70 -8.44
CA ALA A 16 33.50 -4.34 -7.04
C ALA A 16 32.09 -4.22 -6.40
N PRO A 17 31.87 -4.73 -5.18
CA PRO A 17 30.59 -4.56 -4.52
C PRO A 17 30.28 -3.06 -4.46
N ALA A 18 29.18 -2.64 -5.06
CA ALA A 18 28.75 -1.25 -4.98
C ALA A 18 28.32 -0.98 -3.53
N ILE A 19 29.07 -0.15 -2.82
CA ILE A 19 28.78 0.24 -1.43
C ILE A 19 28.10 1.61 -1.46
N PRO A 20 27.01 1.84 -0.70
CA PRO A 20 26.43 3.16 -0.58
C PRO A 20 27.45 4.14 0.01
N PRO A 21 27.36 5.44 -0.31
CA PRO A 21 28.12 6.43 0.43
C PRO A 21 27.74 6.39 1.93
N PRO A 22 28.64 6.81 2.84
CA PRO A 22 28.32 6.86 4.26
C PRO A 22 27.04 7.66 4.51
N TRP A 23 26.15 7.12 5.33
CA TRP A 23 24.98 7.87 5.77
C TRP A 23 25.40 8.96 6.75
N VAL A 24 24.84 10.14 6.55
CA VAL A 24 25.09 11.31 7.40
C VAL A 24 23.82 11.59 8.20
N PRO A 25 23.77 11.18 9.48
CA PRO A 25 22.58 11.38 10.32
C PRO A 25 22.21 12.85 10.48
N ASP A 26 20.91 13.11 10.62
CA ASP A 26 20.41 14.40 11.09
C ASP A 26 19.45 14.15 12.25
N PRO A 27 19.92 14.25 13.51
CA PRO A 27 19.13 13.90 14.68
C PRO A 27 17.96 14.87 14.90
N ASN A 28 17.91 16.02 14.23
CA ASN A 28 16.87 17.04 14.45
C ASN A 28 15.78 17.03 13.37
N ARG A 29 15.92 16.20 12.34
CA ARG A 29 15.03 16.18 11.18
C ARG A 29 13.94 15.13 11.33
N TYR A 30 12.69 15.55 11.19
CA TYR A 30 11.54 14.67 11.02
C TYR A 30 11.54 14.05 9.62
N MET A 31 11.47 12.72 9.57
CA MET A 31 11.39 11.91 8.35
C MET A 31 10.28 10.87 8.47
N PRO A 32 9.69 10.38 7.35
CA PRO A 32 8.72 9.28 7.34
C PRO A 32 9.16 8.10 8.22
N ALA A 33 8.28 7.69 9.13
CA ALA A 33 8.57 6.71 10.17
C ALA A 33 7.49 5.64 10.36
N ALA A 34 6.54 5.56 9.43
CA ALA A 34 5.56 4.48 9.38
C ALA A 34 5.42 3.96 7.95
N THR A 35 5.51 2.64 7.80
CA THR A 35 5.09 1.96 6.57
C THR A 35 3.57 1.92 6.47
N GLY A 36 3.02 1.98 5.26
CA GLY A 36 1.58 1.82 5.01
C GLY A 36 0.70 2.98 5.51
N THR A 37 1.26 4.17 5.75
CA THR A 37 0.46 5.39 5.88
C THR A 37 -0.13 5.78 4.54
N ARG A 38 -1.37 6.27 4.56
CA ARG A 38 -2.13 6.58 3.36
C ARG A 38 -2.82 7.94 3.45
N TRP A 39 -2.88 8.66 2.33
CA TRP A 39 -3.76 9.82 2.23
C TRP A 39 -5.23 9.40 2.29
N PRO A 40 -6.07 10.09 3.08
CA PRO A 40 -7.51 9.89 3.00
C PRO A 40 -8.00 10.07 1.56
N ALA A 41 -8.80 9.14 1.06
CA ALA A 41 -9.15 9.12 -0.35
C ALA A 41 -10.42 8.34 -0.67
N GLY A 42 -10.94 8.57 -1.88
CA GLY A 42 -12.04 7.81 -2.49
C GLY A 42 -13.41 8.41 -2.22
N PHE A 43 -13.84 8.43 -0.96
CA PHE A 43 -15.19 8.87 -0.56
C PHE A 43 -15.23 9.33 0.89
N THR A 44 -16.30 10.06 1.23
CA THR A 44 -16.63 10.38 2.63
C THR A 44 -17.46 9.26 3.23
N GLN A 45 -17.48 9.20 4.55
CA GLN A 45 -18.16 8.20 5.36
C GLN A 45 -19.14 8.88 6.29
N THR A 46 -20.32 8.32 6.49
CA THR A 46 -21.37 8.92 7.31
C THR A 46 -21.35 8.41 8.75
N TYR A 47 -21.49 9.32 9.72
CA TYR A 47 -21.76 8.95 11.11
C TYR A 47 -23.19 8.41 11.25
N ALA A 48 -23.32 7.11 11.53
CA ALA A 48 -24.61 6.48 11.71
C ALA A 48 -25.18 6.72 13.12
N ALA A 49 -26.50 6.65 13.25
CA ALA A 49 -27.18 6.75 14.54
C ALA A 49 -26.68 5.67 15.52
N GLY A 50 -26.35 6.09 16.75
CA GLY A 50 -25.79 5.22 17.79
C GLY A 50 -24.35 4.74 17.56
N LEU A 51 -23.68 5.20 16.49
CA LEU A 51 -22.31 4.83 16.10
C LEU A 51 -21.47 6.07 15.76
N ASN A 52 -21.80 7.21 16.35
CA ASN A 52 -21.22 8.51 16.03
C ASN A 52 -19.88 8.78 16.73
N TYR A 53 -19.56 8.04 17.78
CA TYR A 53 -18.20 7.94 18.33
C TYR A 53 -17.51 6.71 17.74
N GLN A 54 -16.32 6.90 17.21
CA GLN A 54 -15.58 5.90 16.46
C GLN A 54 -14.15 5.77 16.99
N CYS A 55 -13.60 4.56 16.94
CA CYS A 55 -12.23 4.29 17.34
C CYS A 55 -11.59 3.30 16.39
N SER A 56 -10.42 3.63 15.85
CA SER A 56 -9.60 2.71 15.06
C SER A 56 -8.33 2.36 15.80
N LYS A 57 -7.90 1.10 15.68
CA LYS A 57 -6.59 0.62 16.12
C LYS A 57 -5.85 0.08 14.90
N LEU A 58 -4.86 0.83 14.45
CA LEU A 58 -4.10 0.58 13.22
C LEU A 58 -2.64 0.26 13.58
N PHE A 59 -1.98 -0.59 12.80
CA PHE A 59 -0.59 -0.98 13.02
C PHE A 59 0.30 -0.64 11.83
N PHE A 60 1.52 -0.19 12.11
CA PHE A 60 2.50 0.30 11.14
C PHE A 60 3.90 -0.24 11.48
N GLY A 61 4.78 -0.33 10.49
CA GLY A 61 6.18 -0.69 10.67
C GLY A 61 7.07 0.54 10.90
N SER A 62 7.99 0.46 11.86
CA SER A 62 8.96 1.52 12.17
C SER A 62 10.20 1.46 11.27
N PRO A 63 11.00 2.54 11.18
CA PRO A 63 12.28 2.54 10.46
C PRO A 63 13.24 1.47 10.96
N ASP A 64 14.27 1.13 10.17
CA ASP A 64 15.36 0.23 10.58
C ASP A 64 16.39 0.89 11.52
N TYR A 65 16.00 1.96 12.20
CA TYR A 65 16.76 2.67 13.21
C TYR A 65 15.82 3.13 14.34
N PRO A 66 16.33 3.26 15.58
CA PRO A 66 15.50 3.64 16.72
C PRO A 66 15.07 5.11 16.63
N THR A 67 13.83 5.39 17.02
CA THR A 67 13.27 6.75 17.08
C THR A 67 12.37 6.90 18.31
N ASN A 68 12.24 8.11 18.85
CA ASN A 68 11.41 8.32 20.05
C ASN A 68 10.53 9.58 20.00
N ASP A 69 10.72 10.49 19.06
CA ASP A 69 9.96 11.74 18.96
C ASP A 69 9.20 11.76 17.63
N PHE A 70 7.87 11.76 17.70
CA PHE A 70 6.97 11.55 16.56
C PHE A 70 6.08 12.77 16.31
N LEU A 71 5.87 13.06 15.03
CA LEU A 71 4.95 14.07 14.52
C LEU A 71 3.93 13.38 13.62
N ILE A 72 2.64 13.58 13.89
CA ILE A 72 1.54 12.81 13.31
C ILE A 72 0.46 13.76 12.79
N PRO A 73 0.52 14.14 11.50
CA PRO A 73 -0.50 14.98 10.87
C PRO A 73 -1.84 14.25 10.69
N PHE A 74 -2.93 14.92 10.99
CA PHE A 74 -4.30 14.53 10.65
C PHE A 74 -4.92 15.61 9.77
N VAL A 75 -5.68 15.21 8.74
CA VAL A 75 -6.18 16.13 7.70
C VAL A 75 -7.70 16.09 7.58
N GLY A 76 -8.29 17.22 7.20
CA GLY A 76 -9.73 17.39 6.99
C GLY A 76 -10.16 17.30 5.52
N PHE A 77 -9.30 16.82 4.63
CA PHE A 77 -9.56 16.67 3.21
C PHE A 77 -9.00 15.35 2.68
N GLY A 78 -9.58 14.84 1.61
CA GLY A 78 -9.13 13.64 0.94
C GLY A 78 -8.99 13.82 -0.57
N CYS A 79 -8.32 12.84 -1.19
CA CYS A 79 -8.09 12.79 -2.63
C CYS A 79 -9.16 11.95 -3.34
N THR A 80 -9.52 12.31 -4.56
CA THR A 80 -10.27 11.43 -5.45
C THR A 80 -9.43 10.21 -5.81
N GLU A 81 -10.09 9.07 -6.03
CA GLU A 81 -9.47 7.89 -6.65
C GLU A 81 -10.02 7.70 -8.07
N GLY A 82 -9.22 7.09 -8.95
CA GLY A 82 -9.62 6.80 -10.33
C GLY A 82 -9.48 8.00 -11.26
N GLY A 83 -10.51 8.30 -12.06
CA GLY A 83 -10.39 9.13 -13.27
C GLY A 83 -9.86 10.55 -13.07
N LEU A 84 -10.13 11.17 -11.92
CA LEU A 84 -9.73 12.53 -11.57
C LEU A 84 -8.66 12.59 -10.47
N ALA A 85 -8.08 11.44 -10.09
CA ALA A 85 -7.08 11.40 -9.03
C ALA A 85 -5.81 12.19 -9.43
N PRO A 86 -5.17 12.93 -8.51
CA PRO A 86 -5.46 13.03 -7.07
C PRO A 86 -6.10 14.37 -6.66
N GLN A 87 -7.20 14.79 -7.29
CA GLN A 87 -7.92 16.01 -6.88
C GLN A 87 -8.32 15.95 -5.39
N GLU A 88 -8.06 17.02 -4.64
CA GLU A 88 -8.32 17.12 -3.20
C GLU A 88 -9.72 17.67 -2.92
N THR A 89 -10.71 16.98 -3.49
CA THR A 89 -12.14 17.34 -3.50
C THR A 89 -13.04 16.34 -2.80
N ILE A 90 -12.47 15.31 -2.15
CA ILE A 90 -13.22 14.47 -1.21
C ILE A 90 -13.22 15.20 0.13
N LEU A 91 -14.34 15.87 0.44
CA LEU A 91 -14.42 16.81 1.54
C LEU A 91 -15.55 16.40 2.50
N PRO A 92 -15.27 16.25 3.81
CA PRO A 92 -16.34 16.07 4.79
C PRO A 92 -17.20 17.34 4.86
N ASN A 93 -18.47 17.19 5.22
CA ASN A 93 -19.41 18.32 5.35
C ASN A 93 -19.38 19.00 6.73
N ALA A 94 -18.64 18.43 7.68
CA ALA A 94 -18.42 18.98 9.01
C ALA A 94 -17.01 18.66 9.51
N ASP A 95 -16.60 19.37 10.56
CA ASP A 95 -15.31 19.15 11.21
C ASP A 95 -15.23 17.74 11.82
N ILE A 96 -14.02 17.19 11.81
CA ILE A 96 -13.74 15.91 12.47
C ILE A 96 -13.20 16.22 13.87
N LEU A 97 -13.92 15.78 14.90
CA LEU A 97 -13.57 16.04 16.29
C LEU A 97 -12.76 14.85 16.81
N ILE A 98 -11.45 15.03 16.95
CA ILE A 98 -10.56 14.06 17.59
C ILE A 98 -10.70 14.23 19.10
N ASP A 99 -11.11 13.17 19.78
CA ASP A 99 -11.20 13.14 21.24
C ASP A 99 -9.85 12.76 21.84
N GLU A 100 -9.23 11.69 21.34
CA GLU A 100 -7.98 11.14 21.87
C GLU A 100 -7.19 10.39 20.79
N VAL A 101 -5.87 10.45 20.88
CA VAL A 101 -4.96 9.62 20.07
C VAL A 101 -3.89 9.02 20.96
N PHE A 102 -3.60 7.73 20.78
CA PHE A 102 -2.55 7.02 21.49
C PHE A 102 -1.58 6.37 20.52
N PHE A 103 -0.29 6.51 20.82
CA PHE A 103 0.77 5.71 20.24
C PHE A 103 0.90 4.41 21.04
N ILE A 104 0.76 3.27 20.37
CA ILE A 104 0.87 1.94 20.98
C ILE A 104 2.27 1.39 20.69
N HIS A 105 3.09 1.29 21.73
CA HIS A 105 4.42 0.69 21.63
C HIS A 105 4.32 -0.84 21.45
N PRO A 106 5.31 -1.53 20.84
CA PRO A 106 5.28 -2.97 20.60
C PRO A 106 5.02 -3.84 21.85
N ASN A 107 5.33 -3.34 23.04
CA ASN A 107 5.03 -4.00 24.32
C ASN A 107 3.57 -3.81 24.79
N GLY A 108 2.74 -3.11 24.04
CA GLY A 108 1.34 -2.81 24.35
C GLY A 108 1.12 -1.52 25.14
N THR A 109 2.16 -0.81 25.59
CA THR A 109 2.00 0.45 26.32
C THR A 109 1.48 1.55 25.41
N GLU A 110 0.49 2.30 25.89
CA GLU A 110 -0.09 3.44 25.17
C GLU A 110 0.48 4.76 25.71
N TYR A 111 0.90 5.63 24.79
CA TYR A 111 1.39 6.98 25.08
C TYR A 111 0.47 8.00 24.40
N PRO A 112 -0.05 9.01 25.12
CA PRO A 112 -0.94 9.99 24.53
C PRO A 112 -0.19 10.82 23.47
N VAL A 113 -0.85 11.04 22.35
CA VAL A 113 -0.43 11.97 21.30
C VAL A 113 -1.17 13.27 21.55
N LEU A 114 -0.42 14.37 21.68
CA LEU A 114 -0.96 15.68 22.07
C LEU A 114 -0.92 16.67 20.91
N PHE A 115 -1.95 17.51 20.80
CA PHE A 115 -2.10 18.58 19.83
C PHE A 115 -1.90 19.92 20.53
N GLY A 116 -0.68 20.47 20.45
CA GLY A 116 -0.32 21.69 21.18
C GLY A 116 -0.48 21.56 22.71
N GLY A 117 -0.28 20.35 23.25
CA GLY A 117 -0.44 20.03 24.67
C GLY A 117 -1.81 19.47 25.07
N ASN A 118 -2.81 19.48 24.17
CA ASN A 118 -4.15 18.95 24.44
C ASN A 118 -4.34 17.55 23.86
N ALA A 119 -5.15 16.69 24.49
CA ALA A 119 -5.46 15.37 23.95
C ALA A 119 -6.41 15.41 22.75
N ALA A 120 -7.32 16.39 22.74
CA ALA A 120 -8.34 16.58 21.72
C ALA A 120 -7.92 17.63 20.67
N ALA A 121 -8.46 17.52 19.46
CA ALA A 121 -8.28 18.50 18.40
C ALA A 121 -9.49 18.54 17.46
N THR A 122 -9.74 19.72 16.90
CA THR A 122 -10.73 19.90 15.82
C THR A 122 -10.00 19.96 14.48
N VAL A 123 -10.30 19.03 13.59
CA VAL A 123 -9.79 19.05 12.22
C VAL A 123 -10.83 19.71 11.33
N THR A 124 -10.59 20.97 11.00
CA THR A 124 -11.52 21.76 10.17
C THR A 124 -11.79 21.06 8.84
N ALA A 125 -13.07 20.95 8.47
CA ALA A 125 -13.49 20.35 7.23
C ALA A 125 -12.81 21.02 6.03
N SER A 126 -12.46 20.23 5.03
CA SER A 126 -11.91 20.64 3.73
C SER A 126 -10.50 21.25 3.71
N THR A 127 -10.02 21.84 4.80
CA THR A 127 -8.75 22.59 4.82
C THR A 127 -7.88 22.34 6.05
N GLY A 128 -8.47 21.88 7.16
CA GLY A 128 -7.79 21.72 8.44
C GLY A 128 -6.69 20.67 8.39
N ILE A 129 -5.56 21.01 9.03
CA ILE A 129 -4.47 20.09 9.33
C ILE A 129 -4.11 20.34 10.80
N VAL A 130 -4.09 19.27 11.59
CA VAL A 130 -3.61 19.32 12.98
C VAL A 130 -2.43 18.36 13.14
N TYR A 131 -1.50 18.73 14.01
CA TYR A 131 -0.24 18.00 14.19
C TYR A 131 -0.20 17.42 15.61
N GLY A 132 -0.40 16.11 15.71
CA GLY A 132 -0.21 15.38 16.96
C GLY A 132 1.27 15.12 17.21
N GLN A 133 1.70 15.21 18.46
CA GLN A 133 3.08 14.94 18.85
C GLN A 133 3.15 13.99 20.04
N VAL A 134 4.15 13.11 20.03
CA VAL A 134 4.44 12.23 21.16
C VAL A 134 5.94 11.98 21.24
N THR A 135 6.49 12.09 22.46
CA THR A 135 7.85 11.67 22.76
C THR A 135 7.78 10.46 23.69
N LEU A 136 8.30 9.33 23.22
CA LEU A 136 8.35 8.10 23.99
C LEU A 136 9.47 8.16 25.05
N PRO A 137 9.26 7.60 26.25
CA PRO A 137 10.28 7.58 27.30
C PRO A 137 11.48 6.69 26.93
N SER A 138 11.26 5.71 26.05
CA SER A 138 12.30 4.88 25.46
C SER A 138 12.13 4.86 23.94
N ALA A 139 13.24 4.74 23.21
CA ALA A 139 13.17 4.63 21.76
C ALA A 139 12.35 3.42 21.34
N LEU A 140 11.49 3.64 20.35
CA LEU A 140 10.83 2.58 19.61
C LEU A 140 11.92 1.69 19.00
N PRO A 141 11.86 0.36 19.18
CA PRO A 141 12.84 -0.53 18.58
C PRO A 141 12.88 -0.39 17.05
N ALA A 142 14.10 -0.42 16.50
CA ALA A 142 14.31 -0.50 15.07
C ALA A 142 13.56 -1.71 14.48
N TRP A 143 12.98 -1.52 13.30
CA TRP A 143 12.32 -2.57 12.55
C TRP A 143 11.15 -3.27 13.27
N SER A 144 10.42 -2.54 14.11
CA SER A 144 9.30 -3.06 14.90
C SER A 144 7.94 -2.72 14.30
N VAL A 145 6.87 -3.30 14.85
CA VAL A 145 5.48 -2.94 14.54
C VAL A 145 4.90 -2.20 15.74
N PHE A 146 4.42 -0.99 15.52
CA PHE A 146 3.76 -0.15 16.51
C PHE A 146 2.34 0.18 16.05
N GLY A 147 1.50 0.67 16.96
CA GLY A 147 0.12 1.02 16.65
C GLY A 147 -0.19 2.50 16.84
N ILE A 148 -1.23 2.97 16.19
CA ILE A 148 -1.91 4.23 16.49
C ILE A 148 -3.38 3.90 16.76
N ARG A 149 -3.89 4.34 17.91
CA ARG A 149 -5.30 4.29 18.25
C ARG A 149 -5.86 5.71 18.20
N THR A 150 -6.89 5.92 17.39
CA THR A 150 -7.52 7.22 17.18
C THR A 150 -8.98 7.11 17.58
N VAL A 151 -9.44 7.99 18.46
CA VAL A 151 -10.85 8.15 18.86
C VAL A 151 -11.36 9.49 18.32
N TRP A 152 -12.48 9.46 17.62
CA TRP A 152 -13.07 10.65 17.04
C TRP A 152 -14.60 10.54 16.97
N HIS A 153 -15.26 11.67 16.83
CA HIS A 153 -16.70 11.70 16.66
C HIS A 153 -17.16 12.82 15.73
N GLY A 154 -18.46 12.77 15.43
CA GLY A 154 -19.19 13.82 14.75
C GLY A 154 -20.68 13.70 15.04
N THR A 155 -21.46 14.63 14.49
CA THR A 155 -22.92 14.56 14.59
C THR A 155 -23.46 13.50 13.64
N VAL A 156 -24.49 12.76 14.06
CA VAL A 156 -25.18 11.78 13.19
C VAL A 156 -25.62 12.42 11.88
N GLY A 157 -25.38 11.76 10.75
CA GLY A 157 -25.67 12.26 9.41
C GLY A 157 -24.62 13.21 8.82
N GLN A 158 -23.68 13.71 9.62
CA GLN A 158 -22.49 14.37 9.09
C GLN A 158 -21.50 13.32 8.55
N THR A 159 -20.54 13.78 7.78
CA THR A 159 -19.54 12.94 7.14
C THR A 159 -18.13 13.22 7.64
N TYR A 160 -17.29 12.20 7.58
CA TYR A 160 -15.85 12.26 7.80
C TYR A 160 -15.13 11.66 6.60
N ILE A 161 -13.81 11.79 6.54
CA ILE A 161 -12.98 11.16 5.52
C ILE A 161 -12.17 10.03 6.14
N GLY A 162 -12.18 8.85 5.54
CA GLY A 162 -11.34 7.73 5.97
C GLY A 162 -10.12 7.56 5.06
N GLY A 163 -9.10 6.88 5.58
CA GLY A 163 -7.91 6.51 4.80
C GLY A 163 -7.56 5.03 4.90
N TYR A 164 -8.12 4.32 5.89
CA TYR A 164 -7.61 3.01 6.27
C TYR A 164 -8.70 1.94 6.30
N ARG A 165 -8.52 0.90 5.51
CA ARG A 165 -9.21 -0.38 5.73
C ARG A 165 -8.53 -1.13 6.86
N CYS A 166 -9.32 -1.59 7.83
CA CYS A 166 -8.80 -2.38 8.94
C CYS A 166 -8.47 -3.81 8.51
N GLN A 167 -7.24 -4.22 8.81
CA GLN A 167 -6.66 -5.50 8.42
C GLN A 167 -6.76 -6.49 9.59
N ARG A 168 -7.86 -7.26 9.63
CA ARG A 168 -8.18 -8.16 10.76
C ARG A 168 -7.08 -9.15 11.07
N HIS A 169 -6.46 -9.71 10.03
CA HIS A 169 -5.36 -10.67 10.13
C HIS A 169 -4.08 -10.09 10.78
N ARG A 170 -4.00 -8.75 10.94
CA ARG A 170 -2.94 -8.03 11.68
C ARG A 170 -3.42 -7.53 13.04
N ASN A 171 -4.55 -8.05 13.51
CA ASN A 171 -5.21 -7.66 14.75
C ASN A 171 -5.67 -6.18 14.81
N GLU A 172 -5.80 -5.50 13.67
CA GLU A 172 -6.40 -4.16 13.60
C GLU A 172 -7.90 -4.21 13.91
N LYS A 173 -8.44 -3.08 14.41
CA LYS A 173 -9.82 -2.99 14.89
C LYS A 173 -10.48 -1.68 14.51
N TYR A 174 -11.80 -1.75 14.31
CA TYR A 174 -12.66 -0.59 14.10
C TYR A 174 -13.92 -0.71 14.97
N TRP A 175 -13.99 0.11 16.00
CA TRP A 175 -15.12 0.18 16.92
C TRP A 175 -15.93 1.45 16.70
N ALA A 176 -17.21 1.36 17.00
CA ALA A 176 -18.11 2.50 17.02
C ALA A 176 -19.19 2.31 18.09
N ALA A 177 -19.59 3.40 18.74
CA ALA A 177 -20.59 3.45 19.79
C ALA A 177 -21.30 4.83 19.84
N THR A 178 -22.23 4.98 20.78
CA THR A 178 -23.06 6.21 20.90
C THR A 178 -22.39 7.33 21.68
N ASP A 179 -21.38 7.03 22.49
CA ASP A 179 -20.67 7.98 23.35
C ASP A 179 -19.20 7.58 23.54
N LEU A 180 -18.41 8.52 24.05
CA LEU A 180 -16.97 8.37 24.26
C LEU A 180 -16.65 7.23 25.24
N ALA A 181 -17.36 7.15 26.36
CA ALA A 181 -17.08 6.14 27.39
C ALA A 181 -17.30 4.71 26.86
N SER A 182 -18.35 4.53 26.06
CA SER A 182 -18.69 3.24 25.44
C SER A 182 -17.65 2.83 24.40
N VAL A 183 -17.17 3.74 23.54
CA VAL A 183 -16.14 3.40 22.57
C VAL A 183 -14.78 3.14 23.24
N GLN A 184 -14.46 3.87 24.32
CA GLN A 184 -13.29 3.61 25.15
C GLN A 184 -13.36 2.23 25.81
N ALA A 185 -14.53 1.82 26.32
CA ALA A 185 -14.73 0.50 26.89
C ALA A 185 -14.52 -0.63 25.85
N LEU A 186 -15.01 -0.45 24.62
CA LEU A 186 -14.76 -1.39 23.52
C LEU A 186 -13.26 -1.48 23.19
N ALA A 187 -12.57 -0.34 23.12
CA ALA A 187 -11.14 -0.29 22.85
C ALA A 187 -10.31 -0.96 23.95
N LEU A 188 -10.67 -0.73 25.22
CA LEU A 188 -10.02 -1.35 26.39
C LEU A 188 -10.23 -2.87 26.41
N ALA A 189 -11.45 -3.33 26.10
CA ALA A 189 -11.74 -4.76 25.98
C ALA A 189 -10.97 -5.41 24.81
N ASN A 190 -10.55 -4.61 23.82
CA ASN A 190 -9.79 -5.04 22.65
C ASN A 190 -10.45 -6.24 21.92
N GLY A 191 -11.79 -6.27 21.93
CA GLY A 191 -12.60 -7.31 21.28
C GLY A 191 -12.64 -7.16 19.76
N ALA A 192 -13.51 -7.93 19.10
CA ALA A 192 -13.75 -7.81 17.66
C ALA A 192 -14.24 -6.39 17.28
N SER A 193 -14.02 -6.00 16.02
CA SER A 193 -14.58 -4.76 15.46
C SER A 193 -16.10 -4.73 15.59
N THR A 194 -16.69 -3.55 15.69
CA THR A 194 -18.16 -3.41 15.65
C THR A 194 -18.68 -3.98 14.32
N PRO A 195 -19.69 -4.86 14.30
CA PRO A 195 -20.12 -5.57 13.08
C PRO A 195 -20.39 -4.64 11.88
N ALA A 196 -21.02 -3.50 12.11
CA ALA A 196 -21.30 -2.49 11.06
C ALA A 196 -20.05 -1.80 10.49
N ARG A 197 -18.92 -1.87 11.21
CA ARG A 197 -17.60 -1.38 10.75
C ARG A 197 -16.75 -2.49 10.15
N ASP A 198 -17.29 -3.71 10.11
CA ASP A 198 -16.59 -4.93 9.74
C ASP A 198 -17.34 -5.70 8.64
N THR A 199 -17.91 -4.97 7.70
CA THR A 199 -18.55 -5.48 6.49
C THR A 199 -17.61 -5.40 5.29
N PHE A 200 -17.89 -6.16 4.23
CA PHE A 200 -17.19 -6.08 2.93
C PHE A 200 -15.66 -6.20 3.03
N TYR A 201 -15.19 -7.07 3.93
CA TYR A 201 -13.76 -7.29 4.11
C TYR A 201 -13.10 -7.71 2.79
N ASN A 202 -11.98 -7.07 2.47
CA ASN A 202 -11.24 -7.31 1.23
C ASN A 202 -11.97 -6.88 -0.06
N THR A 203 -13.03 -6.07 0.04
CA THR A 203 -13.73 -5.47 -1.10
C THR A 203 -13.34 -3.99 -1.27
N VAL A 204 -13.05 -3.61 -2.52
CA VAL A 204 -12.78 -2.23 -2.94
C VAL A 204 -13.99 -1.71 -3.71
N GLY A 205 -14.41 -0.48 -3.43
CA GLY A 205 -15.64 0.11 -3.96
C GLY A 205 -15.88 1.51 -3.40
N ASN A 206 -17.14 1.90 -3.29
CA ASN A 206 -17.62 3.14 -2.66
C ASN A 206 -18.11 2.88 -1.22
N GLU A 207 -18.66 3.91 -0.57
CA GLU A 207 -19.18 3.85 0.81
C GLU A 207 -20.14 2.67 1.06
N SER A 208 -20.98 2.34 0.07
CA SER A 208 -22.06 1.35 0.22
C SER A 208 -21.66 -0.11 -0.06
N ASN A 209 -20.52 -0.34 -0.74
CA ASN A 209 -20.13 -1.68 -1.21
C ASN A 209 -18.64 -1.99 -0.99
N SER A 210 -18.00 -1.30 -0.03
CA SER A 210 -16.62 -1.57 0.36
C SER A 210 -16.46 -1.53 1.88
N GLN A 211 -15.34 -2.05 2.37
CA GLN A 211 -15.05 -2.01 3.79
C GLN A 211 -15.07 -0.55 4.28
N PRO A 212 -15.79 -0.24 5.39
CA PRO A 212 -15.76 1.08 5.99
C PRO A 212 -14.32 1.54 6.28
N LEU A 213 -13.99 2.75 5.84
CA LEU A 213 -12.69 3.36 6.06
C LEU A 213 -12.63 4.01 7.44
N ALA A 214 -11.62 3.66 8.21
CA ALA A 214 -11.28 4.34 9.45
C ALA A 214 -10.58 5.68 9.15
N TYR A 215 -10.87 6.69 9.97
CA TYR A 215 -10.06 7.89 10.05
C TYR A 215 -8.75 7.58 10.76
N GLY A 216 -7.68 8.29 10.43
CA GLY A 216 -6.36 8.04 10.98
C GLY A 216 -5.33 9.05 10.51
N PRO A 217 -4.06 8.87 10.88
CA PRO A 217 -3.00 9.79 10.53
C PRO A 217 -2.81 9.86 9.01
N ALA A 218 -2.59 11.03 8.43
CA ALA A 218 -2.21 11.14 7.03
C ALA A 218 -0.75 10.67 6.81
N MET A 219 0.09 10.89 7.82
CA MET A 219 1.49 10.51 7.86
C MET A 219 1.91 10.23 9.31
N VAL A 220 3.01 9.51 9.50
CA VAL A 220 3.72 9.45 10.77
C VAL A 220 5.19 9.74 10.47
N LEU A 221 5.71 10.75 11.14
CA LEU A 221 7.10 11.18 11.03
C LEU A 221 7.80 10.96 12.36
N ALA A 222 9.10 10.73 12.33
CA ALA A 222 9.93 10.70 13.53
C ALA A 222 11.22 11.48 13.34
N LYS A 223 11.68 12.08 14.43
CA LYS A 223 12.98 12.74 14.53
C LYS A 223 14.07 11.70 14.87
N GLY A 224 15.30 11.92 14.43
CA GLY A 224 16.42 11.00 14.65
C GLY A 224 16.87 10.24 13.39
N TRP A 225 16.77 10.86 12.21
CA TRP A 225 17.11 10.22 10.94
C TRP A 225 18.58 9.80 10.86
N ASP A 226 18.81 8.55 10.44
CA ASP A 226 20.14 7.92 10.35
C ASP A 226 20.96 8.28 9.10
N GLY A 227 20.39 9.10 8.20
CA GLY A 227 21.07 9.57 6.99
C GLY A 227 20.77 8.76 5.73
N ARG A 228 19.97 7.69 5.81
CA ARG A 228 19.55 6.89 4.63
C ARG A 228 18.67 7.67 3.67
N PRO A 229 18.74 7.41 2.36
CA PRO A 229 17.88 8.12 1.40
C PRO A 229 16.40 7.83 1.69
N VAL A 230 15.57 8.88 1.63
CA VAL A 230 14.11 8.79 1.81
C VAL A 230 13.42 9.43 0.62
N PRO A 231 12.67 8.66 -0.20
CA PRO A 231 12.01 9.19 -1.38
C PRO A 231 10.72 9.91 -1.00
N MET A 232 10.48 11.04 -1.64
CA MET A 232 9.12 11.42 -2.03
C MET A 232 8.77 10.64 -3.30
N VAL A 233 7.77 9.76 -3.21
CA VAL A 233 7.36 8.92 -4.34
C VAL A 233 6.18 9.59 -5.04
N LEU A 234 6.40 9.98 -6.30
CA LEU A 234 5.33 10.36 -7.21
C LEU A 234 4.77 9.07 -7.80
N SER A 235 3.50 8.78 -7.58
CA SER A 235 2.98 7.42 -7.76
C SER A 235 1.51 7.35 -8.13
N ASP A 236 1.06 6.13 -8.39
CA ASP A 236 -0.33 5.71 -8.55
C ASP A 236 -0.62 4.42 -7.74
N SER A 237 -1.67 3.68 -8.10
CA SER A 237 -2.08 2.44 -7.41
C SER A 237 -1.02 1.32 -7.38
N LEU A 238 0.10 1.42 -8.09
CA LEU A 238 1.16 0.40 -8.06
C LEU A 238 2.11 0.54 -6.85
N ILE A 239 2.17 1.73 -6.21
CA ILE A 239 2.91 1.93 -4.95
C ILE A 239 2.17 1.28 -3.78
N GLU A 240 0.88 1.58 -3.70
CA GLU A 240 -0.04 1.32 -2.60
C GLU A 240 -1.34 0.91 -3.27
N ARG A 241 -1.40 -0.39 -3.60
CA ARG A 241 -2.57 -1.07 -4.17
C ARG A 241 -3.83 -0.56 -3.46
N GLN A 242 -4.94 -0.38 -4.20
CA GLN A 242 -6.24 -0.14 -3.57
C GLN A 242 -6.43 -1.21 -2.48
N GLU A 243 -6.42 -0.80 -1.22
CA GLU A 243 -6.29 -1.66 -0.04
C GLU A 243 -7.15 -2.93 -0.13
N ILE A 244 -6.56 -4.03 -0.59
CA ILE A 244 -7.14 -5.36 -0.50
C ILE A 244 -6.62 -5.91 0.82
N ALA A 245 -7.43 -5.72 1.86
CA ALA A 245 -7.05 -5.84 3.26
C ALA A 245 -6.26 -7.11 3.58
N ALA A 246 -6.65 -8.27 3.04
CA ALA A 246 -6.00 -9.56 3.32
C ALA A 246 -4.56 -9.67 2.79
N THR A 247 -4.13 -8.76 1.89
CA THR A 247 -2.81 -8.83 1.24
C THR A 247 -1.73 -7.97 1.89
N ALA A 248 -2.02 -7.29 2.99
CA ALA A 248 -1.00 -6.53 3.70
C ALA A 248 0.01 -7.46 4.40
N ASP A 249 1.28 -7.09 4.40
CA ASP A 249 2.25 -7.78 5.24
C ASP A 249 2.11 -7.33 6.72
N ALA A 250 2.91 -7.91 7.63
CA ALA A 250 2.88 -7.55 9.04
C ALA A 250 3.13 -6.04 9.30
N ARG A 251 3.81 -5.35 8.38
CA ARG A 251 4.15 -3.93 8.42
C ARG A 251 3.21 -3.09 7.53
N ARG A 252 2.03 -3.60 7.16
CA ARG A 252 0.99 -2.90 6.38
C ARG A 252 1.32 -2.68 4.88
N ASN A 253 2.45 -3.17 4.37
CA ASN A 253 2.77 -2.96 2.95
C ASN A 253 1.99 -3.91 2.05
N MET A 254 1.33 -3.35 1.02
CA MET A 254 0.52 -4.11 0.05
C MET A 254 1.07 -4.07 -1.37
N GLY A 255 1.71 -2.98 -1.77
CA GLY A 255 2.19 -2.79 -3.13
C GLY A 255 3.64 -3.23 -3.36
N MET A 256 4.01 -3.33 -4.64
CA MET A 256 5.32 -3.78 -5.11
C MET A 256 6.46 -2.93 -4.56
N TRP A 257 6.32 -1.62 -4.71
CA TRP A 257 7.36 -0.67 -4.36
C TRP A 257 7.47 -0.45 -2.85
N LEU A 258 6.35 -0.37 -2.13
CA LEU A 258 6.38 -0.28 -0.67
C LEU A 258 7.11 -1.47 -0.05
N ARG A 259 6.79 -2.70 -0.50
CA ARG A 259 7.49 -3.90 -0.03
C ARG A 259 8.95 -3.96 -0.43
N TRP A 260 9.30 -3.55 -1.65
CA TRP A 260 10.69 -3.56 -2.10
C TRP A 260 11.55 -2.50 -1.37
N LEU A 261 11.00 -1.32 -1.13
CA LEU A 261 11.65 -0.28 -0.33
C LEU A 261 11.82 -0.73 1.13
N ASP A 262 10.83 -1.42 1.69
CA ASP A 262 10.82 -1.95 3.04
C ASP A 262 11.54 -3.30 3.20
N VAL A 263 12.34 -3.75 2.23
CA VAL A 263 13.23 -4.91 2.46
C VAL A 263 14.37 -4.50 3.39
N ARG A 264 14.50 -5.21 4.51
CA ARG A 264 15.64 -5.07 5.44
C ARG A 264 16.90 -5.72 4.87
N ASP A 265 17.63 -4.96 4.07
CA ASP A 265 18.91 -5.37 3.49
C ASP A 265 20.10 -4.84 4.34
N PRO A 266 21.15 -5.64 4.61
CA PRO A 266 22.26 -5.20 5.46
C PRO A 266 23.08 -4.05 4.86
N LEU A 267 23.06 -3.87 3.53
CA LEU A 267 23.79 -2.83 2.81
C LEU A 267 22.88 -1.65 2.48
N TRP A 268 21.69 -1.93 1.94
CA TRP A 268 20.77 -0.92 1.41
C TRP A 268 19.63 -0.59 2.35
N GLY A 269 19.28 -1.54 3.23
CA GLY A 269 18.26 -1.50 4.29
C GLY A 269 16.92 -0.96 3.87
N SER A 270 16.07 -0.77 4.85
CA SER A 270 14.71 -0.32 4.58
C SER A 270 14.61 1.18 4.50
N ILE A 271 13.73 1.59 3.61
CA ILE A 271 13.43 2.98 3.30
C ILE A 271 11.92 3.15 3.41
N ILE A 272 11.47 4.00 4.33
CA ILE A 272 10.06 4.37 4.45
C ILE A 272 9.82 5.61 3.59
N PRO A 273 9.00 5.53 2.52
CA PRO A 273 8.76 6.64 1.62
C PRO A 273 7.75 7.66 2.16
N LEU A 274 7.84 8.90 1.66
CA LEU A 274 6.69 9.80 1.57
C LEU A 274 5.93 9.48 0.29
N VAL A 275 4.73 8.89 0.38
CA VAL A 275 3.91 8.57 -0.80
C VAL A 275 3.03 9.76 -1.17
N MET A 276 3.10 10.21 -2.43
CA MET A 276 2.22 11.26 -2.96
C MET A 276 1.04 10.71 -3.76
N GLY A 277 1.17 9.56 -4.42
CA GLY A 277 0.06 9.01 -5.19
C GLY A 277 -1.10 8.53 -4.33
N VAL A 278 -2.29 8.50 -4.94
CA VAL A 278 -3.41 7.62 -4.55
C VAL A 278 -3.81 6.79 -5.76
N PRO A 279 -4.64 5.75 -5.61
CA PRO A 279 -5.09 4.97 -6.74
C PRO A 279 -5.72 5.78 -7.87
N GLY A 280 -5.21 5.58 -9.09
CA GLY A 280 -5.64 6.31 -10.27
C GLY A 280 -4.92 7.64 -10.51
N SER A 281 -4.04 8.09 -9.60
CA SER A 281 -3.29 9.34 -9.76
C SER A 281 -2.66 9.45 -11.15
N LYS A 282 -2.82 10.62 -11.76
CA LYS A 282 -2.11 10.97 -13.00
C LYS A 282 -1.28 12.23 -12.80
N SER A 283 -0.16 12.28 -13.51
CA SER A 283 0.81 13.36 -13.42
C SER A 283 0.19 14.69 -13.84
N VAL A 284 -0.70 14.71 -14.84
CA VAL A 284 -1.37 15.95 -15.26
C VAL A 284 -2.30 16.52 -14.19
N GLN A 285 -2.93 15.69 -13.35
CA GLN A 285 -3.78 16.17 -12.25
C GLN A 285 -2.97 16.68 -11.06
N GLU A 286 -1.79 16.14 -10.80
CA GLU A 286 -0.85 16.69 -9.80
C GLU A 286 -0.35 18.10 -10.15
N LEU A 287 -0.41 18.47 -11.43
CA LEU A 287 -0.09 19.82 -11.90
C LEU A 287 -1.23 20.83 -11.68
N ALA A 288 -2.46 20.37 -11.50
CA ALA A 288 -3.64 21.22 -11.37
C ALA A 288 -3.72 21.91 -10.00
N THR A 289 -4.47 23.01 -9.92
CA THR A 289 -4.67 23.78 -8.67
C THR A 289 -5.49 23.01 -7.63
N SER A 290 -6.25 22.01 -8.06
CA SER A 290 -7.03 21.09 -7.23
C SER A 290 -6.19 20.03 -6.50
N ALA A 291 -4.85 20.03 -6.63
CA ALA A 291 -3.94 19.11 -5.94
C ALA A 291 -2.77 19.90 -5.31
N THR A 292 -3.05 20.68 -4.27
CA THR A 292 -2.09 21.59 -3.63
C THR A 292 -2.02 21.48 -2.10
N LYS A 293 -3.05 20.97 -1.43
CA LYS A 293 -3.14 20.86 0.04
C LYS A 293 -2.12 19.88 0.62
N ARG A 294 -1.89 18.73 -0.02
CA ARG A 294 -0.85 17.77 0.41
C ARG A 294 0.54 18.38 0.30
N TRP A 295 0.81 19.09 -0.80
CA TRP A 295 2.04 19.85 -1.00
C TRP A 295 2.21 20.96 0.05
N ALA A 296 1.13 21.63 0.44
CA ALA A 296 1.15 22.66 1.48
C ALA A 296 1.45 22.06 2.87
N MET A 297 0.89 20.88 3.19
CA MET A 297 1.22 20.17 4.43
C MET A 297 2.72 19.83 4.50
N ILE A 298 3.28 19.30 3.42
CA ILE A 298 4.71 18.94 3.35
C ILE A 298 5.60 20.17 3.54
N ASP A 299 5.25 21.29 2.89
CA ASP A 299 5.97 22.56 3.04
C ASP A 299 5.85 23.11 4.46
N ALA A 300 4.66 23.05 5.07
CA ALA A 300 4.46 23.48 6.45
C ALA A 300 5.33 22.67 7.42
N ILE A 301 5.48 21.36 7.18
CA ILE A 301 6.35 20.51 8.00
C ILE A 301 7.84 20.88 7.79
N ARG A 302 8.25 21.07 6.54
CA ARG A 302 9.60 21.54 6.17
C ARG A 302 9.96 22.82 6.91
N ASP A 303 9.08 23.82 6.84
CA ASP A 303 9.36 25.18 7.32
C ASP A 303 9.23 25.29 8.84
N THR A 304 8.25 24.62 9.44
CA THR A 304 7.93 24.76 10.87
C THR A 304 8.74 23.80 11.74
N TYR A 305 8.94 22.55 11.30
CA TYR A 305 9.51 21.49 12.15
C TYR A 305 10.93 21.07 11.75
N ASN A 306 11.35 21.33 10.50
CA ASN A 306 12.64 20.90 9.98
C ASN A 306 13.59 22.06 9.62
N GLY A 307 13.27 23.29 10.00
CA GLY A 307 14.11 24.46 9.75
C GLY A 307 14.44 24.67 8.26
N GLY A 308 13.47 24.40 7.38
CA GLY A 308 13.61 24.52 5.93
C GLY A 308 14.10 23.25 5.21
N LYS A 309 14.45 22.18 5.93
CA LYS A 309 14.85 20.90 5.32
C LYS A 309 13.63 20.05 4.97
N ASN A 310 13.60 19.48 3.77
CA ASN A 310 12.49 18.62 3.33
C ASN A 310 12.29 17.41 4.27
N ILE A 311 11.15 16.73 4.22
CA ILE A 311 10.93 15.44 4.91
C ILE A 311 11.33 14.23 4.05
N TRP A 312 12.16 14.46 3.05
CA TRP A 312 12.64 13.50 2.06
C TRP A 312 14.00 13.99 1.52
N THR A 313 14.75 13.12 0.85
CA THR A 313 16.09 13.43 0.31
C THR A 313 16.19 13.36 -1.20
N PHE A 314 15.32 12.60 -1.85
CA PHE A 314 15.24 12.50 -3.30
C PHE A 314 13.79 12.23 -3.75
N VAL A 315 13.57 12.22 -5.06
CA VAL A 315 12.27 11.91 -5.67
C VAL A 315 12.36 10.59 -6.41
N LEU A 316 11.44 9.67 -6.14
CA LEU A 316 11.23 8.46 -6.95
C LEU A 316 9.99 8.66 -7.80
N ASP A 317 10.16 8.84 -9.11
CA ASP A 317 9.05 9.11 -10.01
C ASP A 317 8.54 7.83 -10.70
N GLN A 318 7.57 7.19 -10.04
CA GLN A 318 6.81 6.05 -10.55
C GLN A 318 5.52 6.46 -11.30
N SER A 319 5.16 7.75 -11.29
CA SER A 319 3.93 8.27 -11.88
C SER A 319 3.84 8.09 -13.40
N GLY A 320 2.69 8.44 -13.98
CA GLY A 320 2.53 8.57 -15.43
C GLY A 320 1.70 7.46 -16.09
N ARG A 321 1.52 6.29 -15.48
CA ARG A 321 0.78 5.18 -16.13
C ARG A 321 -0.66 5.56 -16.49
N ASN A 322 -1.34 6.30 -15.61
CA ASN A 322 -2.73 6.71 -15.81
C ASN A 322 -2.88 7.90 -16.77
N ASP A 323 -1.78 8.52 -17.19
CA ASP A 323 -1.71 9.54 -18.25
C ASP A 323 -1.59 8.91 -19.66
N ASN A 324 -1.86 7.61 -19.80
CA ASN A 324 -1.71 6.91 -21.06
C ASN A 324 -2.45 7.61 -22.21
N SER A 325 -1.81 7.58 -23.38
CA SER A 325 -2.32 8.17 -24.61
C SER A 325 -1.78 7.39 -25.79
N ALA A 326 -2.57 7.29 -26.86
CA ALA A 326 -2.11 6.73 -28.13
C ALA A 326 -0.90 7.51 -28.69
N THR A 327 -0.76 8.79 -28.32
CA THR A 327 0.36 9.66 -28.67
C THR A 327 1.43 9.61 -27.56
N ALA A 328 2.57 8.98 -27.85
CA ALA A 328 3.66 8.80 -26.89
C ALA A 328 4.17 10.12 -26.29
N SER A 329 4.29 11.18 -27.09
CA SER A 329 4.77 12.49 -26.61
C SER A 329 3.81 13.13 -25.61
N THR A 330 2.50 13.05 -25.83
CA THR A 330 1.49 13.51 -24.87
C THR A 330 1.63 12.79 -23.53
N TRP A 331 1.78 11.47 -23.58
CA TRP A 331 1.96 10.63 -22.39
C TRP A 331 3.25 10.98 -21.63
N SER A 332 4.39 11.04 -22.33
CA SER A 332 5.66 11.37 -21.69
C SER A 332 5.69 12.78 -21.12
N ASN A 333 5.07 13.77 -21.79
CA ASN A 333 5.08 15.15 -21.35
C ASN A 333 4.33 15.36 -20.03
N ALA A 334 3.23 14.63 -19.80
CA ALA A 334 2.51 14.69 -18.52
C ALA A 334 3.42 14.25 -17.35
N LYS A 335 4.10 13.12 -17.51
CA LYS A 335 5.05 12.60 -16.50
C LYS A 335 6.21 13.56 -16.25
N LEU A 336 6.88 14.00 -17.33
CA LEU A 336 8.05 14.88 -17.23
C LEU A 336 7.68 16.27 -16.68
N GLY A 337 6.47 16.77 -16.96
CA GLY A 337 5.99 18.03 -16.39
C GLY A 337 5.85 18.00 -14.87
N LEU A 338 5.46 16.86 -14.29
CA LEU A 338 5.42 16.71 -12.83
C LEU A 338 6.82 16.77 -12.21
N VAL A 339 7.82 16.21 -12.87
CA VAL A 339 9.23 16.35 -12.45
C VAL A 339 9.66 17.81 -12.47
N ASP A 340 9.30 18.55 -13.52
CA ASP A 340 9.60 19.98 -13.64
C ASP A 340 8.96 20.78 -12.49
N ARG A 341 7.70 20.49 -12.12
CA ARG A 341 7.05 21.10 -10.95
C ARG A 341 7.85 20.90 -9.68
N VAL A 342 8.32 19.68 -9.41
CA VAL A 342 9.09 19.38 -8.19
C VAL A 342 10.41 20.15 -8.18
N LYS A 343 11.12 20.19 -9.31
CA LYS A 343 12.37 20.96 -9.45
C LYS A 343 12.14 22.47 -9.32
N THR A 344 11.03 22.99 -9.83
CA THR A 344 10.67 24.40 -9.62
C THR A 344 10.33 24.69 -8.15
N ARG A 345 9.61 23.78 -7.48
CA ARG A 345 9.14 23.97 -6.09
C ARG A 345 10.25 23.82 -5.05
N TYR A 346 11.18 22.88 -5.23
CA TYR A 346 12.17 22.53 -4.21
C TYR A 346 13.63 22.74 -4.66
N GLY A 347 13.87 23.14 -5.91
CA GLY A 347 15.19 23.46 -6.46
C GLY A 347 15.58 22.61 -7.67
N ALA A 348 16.27 23.24 -8.63
CA ALA A 348 16.64 22.58 -9.89
C ALA A 348 17.59 21.37 -9.71
N GLY A 349 18.38 21.38 -8.64
CA GLY A 349 19.35 20.32 -8.30
C GLY A 349 18.75 19.11 -7.57
N ILE A 350 17.44 19.04 -7.36
CA ILE A 350 16.82 17.88 -6.72
C ILE A 350 17.13 16.60 -7.49
N HIS A 351 17.63 15.59 -6.78
CA HIS A 351 17.89 14.26 -7.31
C HIS A 351 16.58 13.53 -7.59
N VAL A 352 16.31 13.23 -8.86
CA VAL A 352 15.10 12.52 -9.30
C VAL A 352 15.50 11.21 -9.97
N VAL A 353 14.96 10.11 -9.47
CA VAL A 353 15.10 8.78 -10.04
C VAL A 353 13.81 8.43 -10.79
N GLY A 354 13.92 8.28 -12.11
CA GLY A 354 12.79 7.88 -12.95
C GLY A 354 12.54 6.38 -12.88
N VAL A 355 11.29 5.97 -13.04
CA VAL A 355 10.90 4.56 -13.16
C VAL A 355 10.16 4.37 -14.48
N THR A 356 10.49 3.29 -15.21
CA THR A 356 9.75 2.91 -16.43
C THR A 356 8.31 2.52 -16.12
N ILE A 357 7.41 2.58 -17.08
CA ILE A 357 5.99 2.24 -16.91
C ILE A 357 5.75 0.78 -17.33
N ILE A 358 4.90 0.07 -16.57
CA ILE A 358 4.49 -1.32 -16.85
C ILE A 358 3.26 -1.40 -17.78
N PRO A 359 3.10 -2.49 -18.56
CA PRO A 359 1.96 -2.66 -19.47
C PRO A 359 0.64 -2.95 -18.74
N THR A 360 -0.45 -2.92 -19.51
CA THR A 360 -1.78 -3.41 -19.10
C THR A 360 -2.23 -4.50 -20.07
N MET A 361 -2.73 -5.60 -19.53
CA MET A 361 -3.38 -6.63 -20.33
C MET A 361 -4.88 -6.36 -20.32
N THR A 362 -5.50 -6.20 -21.49
CA THR A 362 -6.91 -5.80 -21.61
C THR A 362 -7.88 -6.97 -21.52
N SER A 363 -7.41 -8.20 -21.70
CA SER A 363 -8.22 -9.41 -21.53
C SER A 363 -7.33 -10.64 -21.37
N SER A 364 -7.95 -11.76 -21.00
CA SER A 364 -7.35 -13.09 -21.06
C SER A 364 -8.38 -14.12 -21.53
N SER A 365 -7.97 -15.06 -22.37
CA SER A 365 -8.81 -16.17 -22.83
C SER A 365 -8.98 -17.29 -21.80
N ASP A 366 -8.18 -17.29 -20.73
CA ASP A 366 -8.16 -18.35 -19.70
C ASP A 366 -8.11 -17.78 -18.27
N SER A 367 -8.64 -16.57 -18.10
CA SER A 367 -8.71 -15.86 -16.82
C SER A 367 -7.36 -15.58 -16.15
N GLY A 368 -6.29 -15.41 -16.94
CA GLY A 368 -4.95 -15.09 -16.44
C GLY A 368 -4.17 -16.32 -15.98
N ARG A 369 -4.61 -17.51 -16.40
CA ARG A 369 -3.96 -18.77 -16.05
C ARG A 369 -2.62 -18.91 -16.76
N THR A 370 -2.56 -18.61 -18.06
CA THR A 370 -1.32 -18.70 -18.86
C THR A 370 -0.87 -17.34 -19.38
N VAL A 371 0.45 -17.16 -19.58
CA VAL A 371 1.01 -15.96 -20.19
C VAL A 371 0.51 -15.80 -21.63
N ALA A 372 0.40 -16.92 -22.35
CA ALA A 372 -0.13 -16.95 -23.71
C ALA A 372 -1.57 -16.41 -23.79
N GLY A 373 -2.40 -16.69 -22.77
CA GLY A 373 -3.80 -16.27 -22.71
C GLY A 373 -4.01 -14.75 -22.64
N TYR A 374 -3.02 -13.95 -22.20
CA TYR A 374 -3.17 -12.49 -22.13
C TYR A 374 -3.15 -11.81 -23.50
N THR A 375 -4.04 -10.82 -23.66
CA THR A 375 -4.05 -9.87 -24.78
C THR A 375 -3.49 -8.51 -24.35
N VAL A 376 -2.56 -7.97 -25.13
CA VAL A 376 -1.93 -6.65 -24.90
C VAL A 376 -2.04 -5.80 -26.16
N PRO A 377 -2.72 -4.64 -26.13
CA PRO A 377 -2.89 -3.81 -27.31
C PRO A 377 -1.65 -2.96 -27.61
N ALA A 378 -1.56 -2.40 -28.83
CA ALA A 378 -0.44 -1.59 -29.31
C ALA A 378 -0.07 -0.40 -28.38
N LEU A 379 -1.05 0.17 -27.69
CA LEU A 379 -0.84 1.21 -26.67
C LEU A 379 0.15 0.75 -25.58
N TRP A 380 0.01 -0.49 -25.11
CA TRP A 380 0.80 -1.07 -24.02
C TRP A 380 2.00 -1.88 -24.50
N THR A 381 2.28 -1.91 -25.80
CA THR A 381 3.49 -2.48 -26.39
C THR A 381 4.32 -1.39 -27.08
N THR A 382 3.97 -1.03 -28.32
CA THR A 382 4.73 -0.09 -29.16
C THR A 382 4.78 1.32 -28.58
N THR A 383 3.61 1.90 -28.23
CA THR A 383 3.56 3.27 -27.69
C THR A 383 4.26 3.35 -26.33
N LEU A 384 4.01 2.37 -25.45
CA LEU A 384 4.68 2.26 -24.16
C LEU A 384 6.21 2.15 -24.31
N ALA A 385 6.71 1.38 -25.28
CA ALA A 385 8.14 1.27 -25.53
C ALA A 385 8.77 2.62 -25.89
N THR A 386 8.10 3.43 -26.72
CA THR A 386 8.54 4.81 -27.01
C THR A 386 8.58 5.66 -25.74
N VAL A 387 7.55 5.63 -24.91
CA VAL A 387 7.50 6.38 -23.64
C VAL A 387 8.62 5.96 -22.69
N ASN A 388 8.85 4.66 -22.55
CA ASN A 388 9.92 4.13 -21.70
C ASN A 388 11.32 4.48 -22.22
N ASN A 389 11.51 4.54 -23.53
CA ASN A 389 12.75 5.05 -24.13
C ASN A 389 12.94 6.53 -23.83
N THR A 390 11.89 7.34 -23.89
CA THR A 390 11.92 8.75 -23.48
C THR A 390 12.29 8.90 -22.00
N ILE A 391 11.73 8.07 -21.11
CA ILE A 391 12.09 8.07 -19.68
C ILE A 391 13.58 7.76 -19.50
N LYS A 392 14.07 6.69 -20.13
CA LYS A 392 15.48 6.27 -20.04
C LYS A 392 16.47 7.30 -20.58
N ALA A 393 16.09 8.06 -21.60
CA ALA A 393 16.95 9.07 -22.24
C ALA A 393 16.82 10.48 -21.64
N SER A 394 15.87 10.72 -20.74
CA SER A 394 15.56 12.06 -20.24
C SER A 394 16.61 12.57 -19.26
N SER A 395 17.16 13.76 -19.53
CA SER A 395 18.06 14.48 -18.61
C SER A 395 17.37 15.02 -17.35
N ARG A 396 16.04 14.92 -17.26
CA ARG A 396 15.31 15.29 -16.03
C ARG A 396 15.59 14.33 -14.89
N TYR A 397 15.91 13.08 -15.21
CA TYR A 397 16.26 12.06 -14.23
C TYR A 397 17.78 11.96 -14.09
N ALA A 398 18.25 11.89 -12.85
CA ALA A 398 19.65 11.63 -12.56
C ALA A 398 19.99 10.14 -12.82
N LYS A 399 19.04 9.25 -12.54
CA LYS A 399 19.11 7.80 -12.75
C LYS A 399 17.73 7.25 -13.12
N VAL A 400 17.69 6.06 -13.71
CA VAL A 400 16.44 5.37 -14.06
C VAL A 400 16.46 3.93 -13.58
N ILE A 401 15.36 3.49 -12.97
CA ILE A 401 15.08 2.07 -12.66
C ILE A 401 14.18 1.52 -13.74
N ASP A 402 14.62 0.43 -14.39
CA ASP A 402 13.79 -0.28 -15.36
C ASP A 402 12.97 -1.37 -14.67
N GLN A 403 11.77 -1.02 -14.21
CA GLN A 403 10.92 -1.94 -13.46
C GLN A 403 10.24 -2.99 -14.35
N LEU A 404 10.22 -2.80 -15.68
CA LEU A 404 9.63 -3.77 -16.61
C LEU A 404 10.25 -5.15 -16.43
N LEU A 405 11.58 -5.23 -16.31
CA LEU A 405 12.31 -6.49 -16.20
C LEU A 405 11.91 -7.30 -14.96
N ALA A 406 11.63 -6.61 -13.85
CA ALA A 406 11.16 -7.26 -12.63
C ALA A 406 9.66 -7.60 -12.69
N PHE A 407 8.89 -6.87 -13.50
CA PHE A 407 7.44 -7.05 -13.59
C PHE A 407 7.02 -8.13 -14.59
N THR A 408 7.64 -8.22 -15.77
CA THR A 408 7.14 -9.03 -16.88
C THR A 408 7.47 -10.52 -16.74
N ALA A 409 6.74 -11.35 -17.48
CA ALA A 409 6.94 -12.79 -17.53
C ALA A 409 8.27 -13.15 -18.21
N ASP A 410 8.84 -14.30 -17.85
CA ASP A 410 10.12 -14.76 -18.40
C ASP A 410 9.98 -15.28 -19.84
N THR A 411 8.79 -15.77 -20.19
CA THR A 411 8.47 -16.32 -21.51
C THR A 411 8.04 -15.26 -22.52
N ASP A 412 7.54 -14.11 -22.06
CA ASP A 412 7.13 -12.99 -22.91
C ASP A 412 7.34 -11.66 -22.15
N PRO A 413 8.37 -10.87 -22.49
CA PRO A 413 8.69 -9.63 -21.79
C PRO A 413 7.71 -8.49 -22.09
N THR A 414 6.66 -8.71 -22.88
CA THR A 414 5.57 -7.75 -23.10
C THR A 414 4.35 -7.99 -22.19
N LYS A 415 4.35 -9.09 -21.44
CA LYS A 415 3.21 -9.55 -20.64
C LYS A 415 3.58 -9.67 -19.16
N SER A 416 2.58 -9.56 -18.29
CA SER A 416 2.74 -9.82 -16.85
C SER A 416 2.87 -11.32 -16.56
N PRO A 417 3.30 -11.71 -15.35
CA PRO A 417 3.20 -13.08 -14.89
C PRO A 417 1.74 -13.58 -14.86
N ALA A 418 1.57 -14.86 -15.16
CA ALA A 418 0.30 -15.59 -15.11
C ALA A 418 0.33 -16.67 -14.01
N ALA A 419 -0.83 -17.29 -13.73
CA ALA A 419 -0.94 -18.24 -12.62
C ALA A 419 -0.05 -19.48 -12.76
N GLU A 420 0.21 -19.93 -14.00
CA GLU A 420 1.10 -21.07 -14.30
C GLU A 420 2.52 -20.90 -13.74
N MET A 421 2.96 -19.67 -13.48
CA MET A 421 4.27 -19.36 -12.92
C MET A 421 4.34 -19.57 -11.40
N PHE A 422 3.21 -19.83 -10.74
CA PHE A 422 3.09 -19.91 -9.29
C PHE A 422 2.37 -21.20 -8.85
N PRO A 423 2.94 -22.39 -9.11
CA PRO A 423 2.39 -23.63 -8.60
C PRO A 423 2.44 -23.66 -7.07
N LEU A 424 1.31 -23.97 -6.44
CA LEU A 424 1.18 -24.15 -4.99
C LEU A 424 1.04 -25.62 -4.58
N GLY A 425 0.98 -26.54 -5.56
CA GLY A 425 0.76 -27.96 -5.34
C GLY A 425 -0.67 -28.35 -5.73
N ASN A 426 -1.36 -29.02 -4.82
CA ASN A 426 -2.69 -29.55 -5.06
C ASN A 426 -3.64 -29.22 -3.89
N VAL A 427 -4.95 -29.18 -4.17
CA VAL A 427 -5.97 -29.09 -3.12
C VAL A 427 -5.92 -30.34 -2.26
N VAL A 428 -5.85 -30.17 -0.93
CA VAL A 428 -5.72 -31.29 0.03
C VAL A 428 -7.08 -31.74 0.57
N GLY A 429 -8.05 -30.82 0.66
CA GLY A 429 -9.40 -31.14 1.11
C GLY A 429 -10.35 -29.95 1.06
N HIS A 430 -11.64 -30.24 0.98
CA HIS A 430 -12.73 -29.24 0.96
C HIS A 430 -13.87 -29.70 1.87
N PRO A 431 -13.84 -29.37 3.18
CA PRO A 431 -14.92 -29.78 4.08
C PRO A 431 -16.26 -29.21 3.60
N GLY A 432 -17.17 -30.09 3.16
CA GLY A 432 -18.57 -29.74 2.90
C GLY A 432 -19.00 -29.46 1.45
N ASN A 433 -18.21 -29.80 0.41
CA ASN A 433 -18.69 -29.64 -0.98
C ASN A 433 -18.24 -30.75 -1.93
N GLN A 434 -18.78 -31.95 -1.73
CA GLN A 434 -18.79 -32.99 -2.77
C GLN A 434 -20.06 -32.89 -3.65
N ASP A 435 -21.04 -32.07 -3.28
CA ASP A 435 -22.38 -32.01 -3.88
C ASP A 435 -22.56 -30.93 -4.95
N GLY A 436 -21.64 -29.95 -5.04
CA GLY A 436 -21.73 -28.82 -5.97
C GLY A 436 -22.81 -27.79 -5.63
N VAL A 437 -23.47 -27.90 -4.46
CA VAL A 437 -24.61 -27.05 -4.05
C VAL A 437 -24.33 -26.34 -2.73
N THR A 438 -23.56 -26.94 -1.82
CA THR A 438 -23.30 -26.36 -0.50
C THR A 438 -22.21 -25.28 -0.57
N THR A 439 -22.54 -24.07 -0.11
CA THR A 439 -21.56 -22.97 0.03
C THR A 439 -20.61 -23.27 1.18
N TRP A 440 -19.31 -23.01 0.96
CA TRP A 440 -18.28 -23.18 1.99
C TRP A 440 -17.40 -21.95 2.05
N ASP A 441 -16.95 -21.63 3.26
CA ASP A 441 -16.06 -20.51 3.55
C ASP A 441 -14.66 -20.96 4.00
N THR A 442 -14.42 -22.28 4.10
CA THR A 442 -13.15 -22.88 4.51
C THR A 442 -12.61 -23.91 3.49
N ILE A 443 -11.32 -23.87 3.16
CA ILE A 443 -10.60 -24.86 2.33
C ILE A 443 -9.31 -25.33 2.99
N LYS A 444 -8.99 -26.63 2.86
CA LYS A 444 -7.73 -27.20 3.37
C LYS A 444 -6.66 -27.18 2.28
N LEU A 445 -5.58 -26.44 2.53
CA LEU A 445 -4.47 -26.22 1.59
C LEU A 445 -3.12 -26.53 2.27
N PRO A 446 -2.00 -26.60 1.52
CA PRO A 446 -0.67 -26.59 2.12
C PRO A 446 -0.46 -25.37 3.01
N ALA A 447 0.10 -25.55 4.22
CA ALA A 447 0.32 -24.46 5.18
C ALA A 447 1.32 -23.39 4.69
N SER A 448 2.03 -23.67 3.60
CA SER A 448 2.94 -22.73 2.93
C SER A 448 2.20 -21.61 2.19
N VAL A 449 0.89 -21.73 1.94
CA VAL A 449 0.11 -20.70 1.24
C VAL A 449 -0.05 -19.46 2.15
N PRO A 450 0.42 -18.27 1.75
CA PRO A 450 0.26 -17.07 2.55
C PRO A 450 -1.19 -16.57 2.56
N ASN A 451 -1.63 -15.98 3.68
CA ASN A 451 -2.88 -15.20 3.72
C ASN A 451 -2.85 -14.07 2.67
N GLY A 452 -4.01 -13.77 2.08
CA GLY A 452 -4.12 -12.82 0.97
C GLY A 452 -3.78 -13.40 -0.41
N THR A 453 -3.40 -14.68 -0.49
CA THR A 453 -3.19 -15.34 -1.79
C THR A 453 -4.52 -15.52 -2.51
N ARG A 454 -4.58 -15.06 -3.76
CA ARG A 454 -5.66 -15.39 -4.70
C ARG A 454 -5.29 -16.71 -5.38
N ILE A 455 -5.81 -17.80 -4.85
CA ILE A 455 -5.60 -19.15 -5.39
C ILE A 455 -6.50 -19.39 -6.60
N MET A 456 -6.05 -20.26 -7.50
CA MET A 456 -6.75 -20.75 -8.67
C MET A 456 -6.65 -22.27 -8.69
N PHE A 457 -7.77 -22.94 -8.91
CA PHE A 457 -7.81 -24.40 -8.97
C PHE A 457 -8.82 -24.90 -9.99
N GLU A 458 -8.53 -26.08 -10.52
CA GLU A 458 -9.39 -26.80 -11.45
C GLU A 458 -10.48 -27.52 -10.66
N TYR A 459 -11.75 -27.14 -10.85
CA TYR A 459 -12.86 -27.75 -10.11
C TYR A 459 -13.57 -28.84 -10.92
N GLN A 460 -13.36 -28.85 -12.24
CA GLN A 460 -13.68 -29.93 -13.17
C GLN A 460 -12.64 -29.91 -14.30
N PRO A 461 -12.40 -31.01 -15.03
CA PRO A 461 -11.46 -31.01 -16.15
C PRO A 461 -11.71 -29.85 -17.13
N GLY A 462 -10.72 -28.97 -17.29
CA GLY A 462 -10.75 -27.78 -18.13
C GLY A 462 -11.46 -26.55 -17.52
N LEU A 463 -12.12 -26.68 -16.35
CA LEU A 463 -12.86 -25.61 -15.70
C LEU A 463 -12.17 -25.14 -14.43
N TRP A 464 -11.90 -23.84 -14.38
CA TRP A 464 -11.09 -23.21 -13.33
C TRP A 464 -11.90 -22.17 -12.57
N THR A 465 -11.63 -22.05 -11.27
CA THR A 465 -12.18 -20.97 -10.44
C THR A 465 -11.07 -20.38 -9.57
N SER A 466 -11.40 -19.36 -8.77
CA SER A 466 -10.44 -18.72 -7.88
C SER A 466 -11.07 -18.31 -6.56
N ARG A 467 -10.24 -18.25 -5.51
CA ARG A 467 -10.60 -17.84 -4.15
C ARG A 467 -9.47 -17.01 -3.55
N THR A 468 -9.79 -16.10 -2.64
CA THR A 468 -8.82 -15.29 -1.91
C THR A 468 -8.82 -15.73 -0.45
N THR A 469 -7.69 -16.25 0.01
CA THR A 469 -7.48 -16.64 1.42
C THR A 469 -7.36 -15.40 2.30
N TYR A 470 -7.89 -15.43 3.52
CA TYR A 470 -7.81 -14.27 4.40
C TYR A 470 -7.60 -14.55 5.89
N ASP A 471 -7.86 -15.78 6.33
CA ASP A 471 -7.57 -16.25 7.67
C ASP A 471 -7.13 -17.72 7.60
N ARG A 472 -6.37 -18.20 8.58
CA ARG A 472 -5.87 -19.58 8.57
C ARG A 472 -5.71 -20.18 9.97
N VAL A 473 -5.91 -21.50 10.05
CA VAL A 473 -5.62 -22.31 11.24
C VAL A 473 -4.71 -23.46 10.83
N ASP A 474 -3.51 -23.52 11.41
CA ASP A 474 -2.51 -24.54 11.09
C ASP A 474 -2.85 -25.89 11.78
N ASN A 475 -2.85 -26.99 11.03
CA ASN A 475 -3.25 -28.32 11.52
C ASN A 475 -2.10 -29.14 12.12
N GLY A 476 -0.86 -28.65 12.04
CA GLY A 476 0.34 -29.36 12.53
C GLY A 476 0.82 -30.53 11.66
N ASP A 477 0.12 -30.85 10.56
CA ASP A 477 0.43 -31.92 9.59
C ASP A 477 1.05 -31.37 8.28
N GLY A 478 1.43 -30.09 8.25
CA GLY A 478 1.89 -29.39 7.03
C GLY A 478 0.77 -28.77 6.20
N THR A 479 -0.48 -28.87 6.65
CA THR A 479 -1.66 -28.23 6.06
C THR A 479 -2.26 -27.19 6.98
N ALA A 480 -3.13 -26.35 6.43
CA ALA A 480 -3.93 -25.40 7.20
C ALA A 480 -5.33 -25.27 6.60
N ASP A 481 -6.30 -24.97 7.46
CA ASP A 481 -7.65 -24.62 7.07
C ASP A 481 -7.73 -23.11 6.86
N TYR A 482 -8.04 -22.69 5.64
CA TYR A 482 -8.08 -21.29 5.23
C TYR A 482 -9.51 -20.80 5.06
N LYS A 483 -9.82 -19.64 5.63
CA LYS A 483 -11.04 -18.92 5.28
C LYS A 483 -10.89 -18.22 3.92
N VAL A 484 -11.94 -18.26 3.11
CA VAL A 484 -11.98 -17.63 1.77
C VAL A 484 -13.07 -16.58 1.65
N ILE A 485 -12.80 -15.54 0.84
CA ILE A 485 -13.73 -14.42 0.64
C ILE A 485 -14.86 -14.78 -0.33
N GLU A 486 -14.53 -15.39 -1.46
CA GLU A 486 -15.49 -15.75 -2.49
C GLU A 486 -16.24 -17.05 -2.10
N VAL A 487 -17.34 -16.91 -1.36
CA VAL A 487 -18.16 -18.04 -0.86
C VAL A 487 -19.23 -18.42 -1.89
N PHE A 488 -18.93 -19.40 -2.75
CA PHE A 488 -19.84 -19.92 -3.77
C PHE A 488 -19.87 -21.45 -3.78
N ALA A 489 -21.00 -22.04 -4.17
CA ALA A 489 -21.12 -23.47 -4.42
C ALA A 489 -20.22 -23.88 -5.60
N THR A 490 -19.21 -24.69 -5.34
CA THR A 490 -18.32 -25.24 -6.38
C THR A 490 -17.81 -26.60 -5.92
N ASN A 491 -18.10 -27.65 -6.70
CA ASN A 491 -17.56 -28.99 -6.44
C ASN A 491 -16.05 -28.97 -6.70
N VAL A 492 -15.27 -28.90 -5.63
CA VAL A 492 -13.81 -28.91 -5.71
C VAL A 492 -13.36 -30.35 -5.75
N GLN A 493 -12.39 -30.69 -6.61
CA GLN A 493 -11.82 -32.02 -6.62
C GLN A 493 -10.61 -32.06 -5.68
N ASP A 494 -10.57 -33.06 -4.80
CA ASP A 494 -9.33 -33.39 -4.09
C ASP A 494 -8.21 -33.65 -5.09
N ASN A 495 -7.01 -33.22 -4.75
CA ASN A 495 -5.82 -33.26 -5.60
C ASN A 495 -5.90 -32.40 -6.89
N ALA A 496 -6.92 -31.54 -7.06
CA ALA A 496 -6.93 -30.56 -8.14
C ALA A 496 -5.66 -29.70 -8.14
N ALA A 497 -5.16 -29.35 -9.32
CA ALA A 497 -4.02 -28.46 -9.46
C ALA A 497 -4.31 -27.11 -8.77
N LEU A 498 -3.38 -26.66 -7.93
CA LEU A 498 -3.48 -25.42 -7.17
C LEU A 498 -2.39 -24.47 -7.65
N LEU A 499 -2.82 -23.33 -8.18
CA LEU A 499 -1.97 -22.24 -8.64
C LEU A 499 -2.28 -20.98 -7.83
N ALA A 500 -1.41 -19.98 -7.90
CA ALA A 500 -1.71 -18.64 -7.44
C ALA A 500 -1.76 -17.67 -8.61
N HIS A 501 -2.69 -16.72 -8.57
CA HIS A 501 -2.69 -15.64 -9.55
C HIS A 501 -1.43 -14.77 -9.42
N GLY A 502 -0.95 -14.27 -10.55
CA GLY A 502 0.04 -13.18 -10.61
C GLY A 502 -0.61 -11.80 -10.65
N MET A 503 -1.76 -11.70 -11.31
CA MET A 503 -2.48 -10.46 -11.57
C MET A 503 -3.94 -10.55 -11.13
N ASN A 504 -4.52 -9.41 -10.76
CA ASN A 504 -5.94 -9.28 -10.50
C ASN A 504 -6.65 -8.95 -11.81
N LEU A 505 -7.78 -9.62 -12.08
CA LEU A 505 -8.75 -9.08 -13.00
C LEU A 505 -9.50 -7.97 -12.24
N ASP A 506 -9.27 -6.72 -12.65
CA ASP A 506 -10.04 -5.59 -12.12
C ASP A 506 -11.43 -5.58 -12.78
N VAL A 507 -11.92 -4.44 -13.28
CA VAL A 507 -13.23 -4.40 -13.95
C VAL A 507 -13.17 -5.10 -15.31
N SER A 508 -12.16 -4.79 -16.12
CA SER A 508 -12.05 -5.28 -17.50
C SER A 508 -10.60 -5.38 -17.98
N SER A 509 -9.64 -5.40 -17.06
CA SER A 509 -8.22 -5.45 -17.41
C SER A 509 -7.41 -5.99 -16.24
N TYR A 510 -6.23 -6.51 -16.55
CA TYR A 510 -5.24 -6.91 -15.58
C TYR A 510 -4.21 -5.78 -15.44
N VAL A 511 -4.24 -5.10 -14.31
CA VAL A 511 -3.36 -3.97 -14.01
C VAL A 511 -2.61 -4.22 -12.71
N HIS A 512 -3.35 -4.59 -11.67
CA HIS A 512 -2.80 -4.71 -10.33
C HIS A 512 -2.28 -6.13 -10.11
N PRO A 513 -1.00 -6.31 -9.73
CA PRO A 513 -0.53 -7.60 -9.29
C PRO A 513 -1.23 -7.99 -7.98
N VAL A 514 -1.55 -9.27 -7.84
CA VAL A 514 -1.94 -9.85 -6.55
C VAL A 514 -0.68 -10.23 -5.76
N LEU A 515 -0.85 -10.79 -4.57
CA LEU A 515 0.24 -11.09 -3.64
C LEU A 515 1.45 -11.78 -4.29
N GLN A 516 1.24 -12.82 -5.10
CA GLN A 516 2.37 -13.54 -5.71
C GLN A 516 3.07 -12.75 -6.82
N GLY A 517 2.33 -11.97 -7.62
CA GLY A 517 2.95 -11.03 -8.56
C GLY A 517 3.77 -9.95 -7.85
N VAL A 518 3.28 -9.45 -6.71
CA VAL A 518 4.00 -8.50 -5.85
C VAL A 518 5.28 -9.13 -5.31
N LEU A 519 5.21 -10.32 -4.72
CA LEU A 519 6.37 -11.02 -4.16
C LEU A 519 7.41 -11.35 -5.24
N ARG A 520 6.95 -11.77 -6.44
CA ARG A 520 7.82 -11.99 -7.60
C ARG A 520 8.57 -10.72 -7.98
N PHE A 521 7.88 -9.59 -8.09
CA PHE A 521 8.55 -8.32 -8.39
C PHE A 521 9.62 -7.98 -7.37
N VAL A 522 9.30 -8.07 -6.08
CA VAL A 522 10.23 -7.78 -4.98
C VAL A 522 11.47 -8.67 -5.06
N SER A 523 11.31 -9.96 -5.39
CA SER A 523 12.44 -10.88 -5.55
C SER A 523 13.29 -10.64 -6.80
N ARG A 524 12.70 -10.07 -7.86
CA ARG A 524 13.39 -9.85 -9.14
C ARG A 524 14.09 -8.51 -9.23
N LEU A 525 13.58 -7.47 -8.57
CA LEU A 525 14.21 -6.16 -8.57
C LEU A 525 15.39 -6.15 -7.57
N PRO A 526 16.65 -6.08 -8.03
CA PRO A 526 17.79 -6.19 -7.13
C PRO A 526 17.84 -5.03 -6.12
N GLN A 527 18.16 -5.30 -4.86
CA GLN A 527 18.33 -4.24 -3.85
C GLN A 527 19.45 -3.25 -4.23
N SER A 528 20.42 -3.67 -5.06
CA SER A 528 21.46 -2.79 -5.60
C SER A 528 20.94 -1.63 -6.46
N GLU A 529 19.69 -1.69 -6.94
CA GLU A 529 19.04 -0.56 -7.60
C GLU A 529 18.90 0.65 -6.66
N LYS A 530 18.90 0.44 -5.32
CA LYS A 530 18.92 1.51 -4.31
C LYS A 530 20.19 2.37 -4.38
N LEU A 531 21.28 1.92 -5.04
CA LEU A 531 22.44 2.77 -5.33
C LEU A 531 22.05 4.03 -6.12
N LYS A 532 21.02 3.95 -6.94
CA LYS A 532 20.54 5.08 -7.76
C LYS A 532 19.94 6.20 -6.92
N PHE A 533 19.67 5.98 -5.64
CA PHE A 533 19.05 6.97 -4.74
C PHE A 533 20.03 8.00 -4.21
N TYR A 534 21.33 7.75 -4.38
CA TYR A 534 22.40 8.65 -3.96
C TYR A 534 22.78 9.58 -5.13
N PRO A 535 22.96 10.89 -4.87
CA PRO A 535 23.44 11.87 -5.86
C PRO A 535 24.81 11.56 -6.46
#